data_AF-A0A6B3FPL5-F1
#
_entry.id   AF-A0A6B3FPL5-F1
#
_cell.length_a   1.000
_cell.length_b   1.000
_cell.length_c   1.000
_cell.angle_alpha   90.00
_cell.angle_beta   90.00
_cell.angle_gamma   90.00
#
_symmetry.space_group_name_H-M   'P 1'
#
loop_
_entity.id
_entity.type
_entity.pdbx_description
1 polymer ?
#
loop_
_entity_poly.entity_id
_entity_poly.type
_entity_poly.pdbx_seq_one_letter_code
_entity_poly.pdbx_strand_id
1 'polypeptide(L)'
;ERRIPEFDQPITININGCPNACARIQVADIGLKGQLMLDENGEQVEGYQVHLGGALGLEAGFGRKVRGLKVTSAELPDYVERVLGRFQEEREDGERFATWAARASAESL
;
A
#
# COMPACT_ATOMS: atom_id res chain seq x y z
N GLU A 1 -6.45 0.98 -13.69
CA GLU A 1 -6.68 1.33 -15.10
C GLU A 1 -7.50 2.61 -15.28
N ARG A 2 -8.79 2.69 -14.92
CA ARG A 2 -9.59 3.94 -15.13
C ARG A 2 -9.08 5.19 -14.39
N ARG A 3 -8.44 5.01 -13.23
CA ARG A 3 -7.90 6.09 -12.39
C ARG A 3 -6.46 6.49 -12.74
N ILE A 4 -5.67 5.54 -13.23
CA ILE A 4 -4.26 5.76 -13.61
C ILE A 4 -4.02 5.02 -14.94
N PRO A 5 -4.42 5.61 -16.07
CA PRO A 5 -4.40 4.92 -17.37
C PRO A 5 -2.99 4.74 -17.93
N GLU A 6 -2.04 5.59 -17.54
CA GLU A 6 -0.65 5.58 -18.03
C GLU A 6 0.30 4.72 -17.18
N PHE A 7 -0.22 4.04 -16.15
CA PHE A 7 0.59 3.24 -15.24
C PHE A 7 1.10 1.97 -15.93
N ASP A 8 2.42 1.82 -16.03
CA ASP A 8 3.07 0.81 -16.89
C ASP A 8 3.83 -0.30 -16.15
N GLN A 9 3.91 -0.23 -14.82
CA GLN A 9 4.62 -1.23 -14.00
C GLN A 9 3.66 -2.29 -13.44
N PRO A 10 4.10 -3.54 -13.24
CA PRO A 10 3.35 -4.49 -12.45
C PRO A 10 3.38 -4.06 -10.97
N ILE A 11 2.22 -4.07 -10.32
CA ILE A 11 2.08 -3.84 -8.88
C ILE A 11 1.24 -4.96 -8.28
N THR A 12 1.76 -5.56 -7.21
CA THR A 12 1.05 -6.55 -6.43
C THR A 12 0.25 -5.89 -5.31
N ILE A 13 -1.06 -6.10 -5.30
CA ILE A 13 -1.96 -5.63 -4.24
C ILE A 13 -2.63 -6.84 -3.61
N ASN A 14 -2.30 -7.10 -2.34
CA ASN A 14 -2.85 -8.22 -1.60
C ASN A 14 -3.76 -7.72 -0.49
N ILE A 15 -4.97 -8.28 -0.40
CA ILE A 15 -6.00 -7.86 0.57
C ILE A 15 -6.33 -9.01 1.52
N ASN A 16 -6.27 -8.75 2.82
CA ASN A 16 -6.66 -9.68 3.87
C ASN A 16 -7.71 -9.04 4.76
N GLY A 17 -8.85 -9.70 4.98
CA GLY A 17 -9.87 -9.19 5.91
C GLY A 17 -9.49 -9.26 7.39
N CYS A 18 -8.43 -10.00 7.75
CA CYS A 18 -8.03 -10.25 9.13
C CYS A 18 -6.49 -10.40 9.26
N PRO A 19 -5.92 -10.38 10.48
CA PRO A 19 -4.47 -10.42 10.69
C PRO A 19 -3.75 -11.69 10.21
N ASN A 20 -4.48 -12.75 9.86
CA ASN A 20 -3.90 -14.07 9.56
C ASN A 20 -3.15 -14.16 8.23
N ALA A 21 -3.13 -13.09 7.42
CA ALA A 21 -2.29 -12.94 6.24
C ALA A 21 -2.42 -14.06 5.17
N CYS A 22 -3.57 -14.73 5.05
CA CYS A 22 -3.84 -15.76 4.03
C CYS A 22 -3.54 -15.33 2.58
N ALA A 23 -3.75 -14.06 2.22
CA ALA A 23 -3.40 -13.49 0.91
C ALA A 23 -1.98 -12.92 0.88
N ARG A 24 -1.13 -13.19 1.89
CA ARG A 24 0.30 -12.85 1.89
C ARG A 24 0.58 -11.35 1.75
N ILE A 25 -0.08 -10.54 2.56
CA ILE A 25 0.03 -9.07 2.51
C ILE A 25 1.43 -8.53 2.79
N GLN A 26 2.26 -9.24 3.55
CA GLN A 26 3.58 -8.74 3.94
C GLN A 26 4.59 -8.77 2.79
N VAL A 27 4.29 -9.46 1.68
CA VAL A 27 5.20 -9.64 0.55
C VAL A 27 4.66 -9.05 -0.76
N ALA A 28 3.64 -8.19 -0.64
CA ALA A 28 3.10 -7.42 -1.74
C ALA A 28 3.68 -6.00 -1.75
N ASP A 29 3.71 -5.38 -2.93
CA ASP A 29 4.02 -3.95 -3.07
C ASP A 29 3.08 -3.14 -2.18
N ILE A 30 1.77 -3.45 -2.23
CA ILE A 30 0.75 -2.88 -1.34
C ILE A 30 -0.01 -4.02 -0.64
N GLY A 31 0.25 -4.20 0.64
CA GLY A 31 -0.43 -5.16 1.50
C GLY A 31 -1.48 -4.51 2.40
N LEU A 32 -2.70 -5.05 2.41
CA LEU A 32 -3.82 -4.49 3.18
C LEU A 32 -4.30 -5.46 4.25
N LYS A 33 -4.08 -5.10 5.52
CA LYS A 33 -4.57 -5.86 6.68
C LYS A 33 -5.86 -5.24 7.21
N GLY A 34 -6.97 -5.93 7.03
CA GLY A 34 -8.28 -5.56 7.56
C GLY A 34 -8.30 -5.42 9.08
N GLN A 35 -8.96 -4.37 9.55
CA GLN A 35 -9.21 -4.08 10.96
C GLN A 35 -10.45 -3.18 11.09
N LEU A 36 -11.05 -3.18 12.27
CA LEU A 36 -12.01 -2.14 12.65
C LEU A 36 -11.24 -0.89 13.10
N MET A 37 -11.73 0.27 12.71
CA MET A 37 -11.17 1.57 13.07
C MET A 37 -12.30 2.57 13.32
N LEU A 38 -11.98 3.67 14.00
CA LEU A 38 -12.93 4.78 14.21
C LEU A 38 -12.76 5.78 13.07
N ASP A 39 -13.86 6.25 12.51
CA ASP A 39 -13.86 7.37 11.57
C ASP A 39 -13.78 8.73 12.31
N GLU A 40 -13.91 9.82 11.56
CA GLU A 40 -13.90 11.19 12.11
C GLU A 40 -15.07 11.48 13.06
N ASN A 41 -16.17 10.73 12.95
CA ASN A 41 -17.36 10.84 13.79
C ASN A 41 -17.30 9.92 15.02
N GLY A 42 -16.26 9.09 15.14
CA GLY A 42 -16.12 8.10 16.20
C GLY A 42 -16.93 6.82 15.97
N GLU A 43 -17.44 6.60 14.75
CA GLU A 43 -18.16 5.40 14.36
C GLU A 43 -17.18 4.29 13.98
N GLN A 44 -17.50 3.04 14.34
CA GLN A 44 -16.70 1.89 13.94
C GLN A 44 -16.94 1.58 12.46
N VAL A 45 -15.87 1.66 11.68
CA VAL A 45 -15.86 1.40 10.24
C VAL A 45 -14.79 0.37 9.87
N GLU A 46 -14.98 -0.26 8.71
CA GLU A 46 -13.97 -1.14 8.13
C GLU A 46 -12.82 -0.34 7.52
N GLY A 47 -11.59 -0.81 7.73
CA GLY A 47 -10.43 -0.27 7.07
C GLY A 47 -9.22 -1.18 7.14
N TYR A 48 -8.09 -0.64 6.71
CA TYR A 48 -6.88 -1.40 6.46
C TYR A 48 -5.67 -0.74 7.10
N GLN A 49 -4.85 -1.53 7.79
CA GLN A 49 -3.45 -1.18 8.05
C GLN A 49 -2.67 -1.47 6.77
N VAL A 50 -1.97 -0.46 6.26
CA VAL A 50 -1.19 -0.59 5.02
C VAL A 50 0.22 -1.09 5.34
N HIS A 51 0.70 -2.04 4.52
CA HIS A 51 2.07 -2.52 4.43
C HIS A 51 2.61 -2.15 3.04
N LEU A 52 3.78 -1.52 2.96
CA LEU A 52 4.34 -1.03 1.70
C LEU A 52 5.72 -1.61 1.41
N GLY A 53 5.93 -2.01 0.16
CA GLY A 53 7.21 -2.43 -0.39
C GLY A 53 7.64 -3.84 0.03
N GLY A 54 6.68 -4.75 0.19
CA GLY A 54 6.99 -6.17 0.31
C GLY A 54 7.32 -6.76 -1.06
N ALA A 55 8.25 -7.71 -1.10
CA ALA A 55 8.61 -8.38 -2.34
C ALA A 55 9.12 -9.80 -2.08
N LEU A 56 9.01 -10.65 -3.11
CA LEU A 56 9.66 -11.96 -3.20
C LEU A 56 10.76 -11.92 -4.26
N GLY A 57 11.68 -12.88 -4.22
CA GLY A 57 12.74 -13.03 -5.21
C GLY A 57 14.01 -12.24 -4.88
N LEU A 58 14.58 -11.56 -5.87
CA LEU A 58 15.92 -10.96 -5.80
C LEU A 58 16.06 -9.88 -4.72
N GLU A 59 15.01 -9.12 -4.44
CA GLU A 59 14.97 -8.13 -3.35
C GLU A 59 13.89 -8.54 -2.34
N ALA A 60 13.99 -9.76 -1.82
CA ALA A 60 13.02 -10.26 -0.84
C ALA A 60 13.01 -9.41 0.43
N GLY A 61 11.82 -9.00 0.84
CA GLY A 61 11.65 -8.13 2.00
C GLY A 61 10.19 -8.06 2.43
N PHE A 62 9.97 -7.77 3.70
CA PHE A 62 8.63 -7.52 4.21
C PHE A 62 8.24 -6.06 4.04
N GLY A 63 7.00 -5.85 3.61
CA GLY A 63 6.41 -4.52 3.52
C GLY A 63 6.34 -3.85 4.89
N ARG A 64 6.80 -2.60 4.96
CA ARG A 64 6.88 -1.83 6.19
C ARG A 64 5.52 -1.24 6.56
N LYS A 65 5.24 -1.19 7.87
CA LYS A 65 4.12 -0.44 8.41
C LYS A 65 4.56 1.00 8.67
N VAL A 66 4.01 1.96 7.94
CA VAL A 66 4.20 3.37 8.28
C VAL A 66 3.35 3.68 9.50
N ARG A 67 3.93 4.36 10.49
CA ARG A 67 3.25 4.66 11.76
C ARG A 67 2.02 5.52 11.48
N GLY A 68 0.85 5.05 11.92
CA GLY A 68 -0.42 5.78 11.76
C GLY A 68 -1.06 5.63 10.38
N LEU A 69 -0.41 4.95 9.43
CA LEU A 69 -0.96 4.76 8.09
C LEU A 69 -2.09 3.71 8.10
N LYS A 70 -3.30 4.20 8.28
CA LYS A 70 -4.55 3.45 8.21
C LYS A 70 -5.46 4.16 7.24
N VAL A 71 -6.27 3.39 6.53
CA VAL A 71 -7.15 3.90 5.48
C VAL A 71 -8.48 3.18 5.61
N THR A 72 -9.58 3.94 5.63
CA THR A 72 -10.91 3.33 5.61
C THR A 72 -11.13 2.62 4.29
N SER A 73 -12.05 1.65 4.24
CA SER A 73 -12.37 0.97 2.98
C SER A 73 -12.89 1.94 1.91
N ALA A 74 -13.50 3.06 2.30
CA ALA A 74 -14.00 4.09 1.39
C ALA A 74 -12.87 4.90 0.75
N GLU A 75 -11.84 5.25 1.52
CA GLU A 75 -10.69 6.06 1.07
C GLU A 75 -9.62 5.24 0.34
N LEU A 76 -9.71 3.90 0.38
CA LEU A 76 -8.69 3.01 -0.18
C LEU A 76 -8.35 3.27 -1.66
N PRO A 77 -9.32 3.44 -2.57
CA PRO A 77 -9.01 3.73 -3.96
C PRO A 77 -8.21 5.03 -4.13
N ASP A 78 -8.57 6.08 -3.38
CA ASP A 78 -7.92 7.39 -3.45
C ASP A 78 -6.51 7.33 -2.85
N TYR A 79 -6.33 6.57 -1.78
CA TYR A 79 -5.02 6.28 -1.21
C TYR A 79 -4.08 5.59 -2.20
N VAL A 80 -4.56 4.52 -2.85
CA VAL A 80 -3.77 3.76 -3.84
C VAL A 80 -3.40 4.66 -5.02
N GLU A 81 -4.32 5.48 -5.49
CA GLU A 81 -4.07 6.44 -6.56
C GLU A 81 -2.99 7.46 -6.18
N ARG A 82 -3.08 8.04 -4.99
CA ARG A 82 -2.10 9.00 -4.48
C ARG A 82 -0.70 8.38 -4.37
N VAL A 83 -0.57 7.21 -3.76
CA VAL A 83 0.76 6.59 -3.54
C VAL A 83 1.39 6.14 -4.86
N LEU A 84 0.61 5.65 -5.82
CA LEU A 84 1.11 5.29 -7.14
C LEU A 84 1.46 6.53 -7.98
N GLY A 85 0.73 7.64 -7.81
CA GLY A 85 1.10 8.93 -8.38
C GLY A 85 2.46 9.41 -7.86
N ARG A 86 2.65 9.40 -6.53
CA ARG A 86 3.95 9.74 -5.92
C ARG A 86 5.08 8.84 -6.39
N PHE A 87 4.83 7.53 -6.49
CA PHE A 87 5.80 6.60 -7.05
C PHE A 87 6.21 7.00 -8.48
N GLN A 88 5.27 7.32 -9.36
CA GLN A 88 5.61 7.73 -10.74
C GLN A 88 6.39 9.05 -10.80
N GLU A 89 6.10 10.00 -9.90
CA GLU A 89 6.79 11.30 -9.80
C GLU A 89 8.21 11.18 -9.26
N GLU A 90 8.43 10.28 -8.28
CA GLU A 90 9.66 10.23 -7.50
C GLU A 90 10.59 9.06 -7.84
N ARG A 91 10.12 8.09 -8.64
CA ARG A 91 10.92 6.91 -9.00
C ARG A 91 12.12 7.27 -9.85
N GLU A 92 13.20 6.53 -9.67
CA GLU A 92 14.33 6.52 -10.61
C GLU A 92 14.02 5.62 -11.82
N ASP A 93 14.78 5.80 -12.90
CA ASP A 93 14.61 5.00 -14.12
C ASP A 93 14.76 3.50 -13.83
N GLY A 94 13.71 2.73 -14.12
CA GLY A 94 13.68 1.28 -13.90
C GLY A 94 13.49 0.86 -12.44
N GLU A 95 13.27 1.81 -11.53
CA GLU A 95 13.05 1.50 -10.11
C GLU A 95 11.69 0.81 -9.88
N ARG A 96 11.69 -0.22 -9.04
CA ARG A 96 10.48 -0.94 -8.64
C ARG A 96 9.82 -0.28 -7.44
N PHE A 97 8.51 -0.48 -7.29
CA PHE A 97 7.76 0.12 -6.18
C PHE A 97 8.33 -0.24 -4.81
N ALA A 98 8.69 -1.50 -4.58
CA ALA A 98 9.27 -1.91 -3.30
C ALA A 98 10.58 -1.16 -2.96
N THR A 99 11.42 -0.91 -3.97
CA THR A 99 12.68 -0.17 -3.82
C THR A 99 12.41 1.29 -3.48
N TRP A 100 11.52 1.95 -4.24
CA TRP A 100 11.10 3.33 -3.97
C TRP A 100 10.46 3.44 -2.58
N ALA A 101 9.51 2.56 -2.26
CA ALA A 101 8.77 2.58 -1.00
C ALA A 101 9.67 2.38 0.22
N ALA A 102 10.86 1.78 0.07
CA ALA A 102 11.84 1.66 1.15
C ALA A 102 12.56 2.98 1.46
N ARG A 103 12.87 3.79 0.44
CA ARG A 103 13.55 5.10 0.57
C ARG A 103 12.61 6.29 0.68
N ALA A 104 11.35 6.15 0.26
CA ALA A 104 10.35 7.21 0.26
C ALA A 104 10.14 7.80 1.66
N SER A 105 9.83 9.09 1.68
CA SER A 105 9.46 9.81 2.91
C SER A 105 8.11 9.30 3.45
N ALA A 106 7.83 9.55 4.73
CA ALA A 106 6.51 9.18 5.28
C ALA A 106 5.35 10.01 4.66
N GLU A 107 5.64 11.19 4.11
CA GLU A 107 4.66 12.06 3.46
C GLU A 107 4.31 11.59 2.04
N SER A 108 5.28 10.96 1.36
CA SER A 108 5.08 10.38 0.03
C SER A 108 4.25 9.09 0.06
N LEU A 109 4.07 8.47 1.23
CA LEU A 109 3.40 7.18 1.45
C LEU A 109 1.95 7.27 1.92
#